data_AF-A0A957UU64-F1
#
_entry.id   AF-A0A957UU64-F1
#
_cell.length_a   1.000
_cell.length_b   1.000
_cell.length_c   1.000
_cell.angle_alpha   90.00
_cell.angle_beta   90.00
_cell.angle_gamma   90.00
#
_symmetry.space_group_name_H-M   'P 1'
#
loop_
_entity.id
_entity.type
_entity.pdbx_description
1 polymer ?
#
loop_
_entity_poly.entity_id
_entity_poly.type
_entity_poly.pdbx_seq_one_letter_code
_entity_poly.pdbx_strand_id
1 'polypeptide(L)'
;TVDFDVRSVVFMDDAVYRQWYDDPLISAIALFVAPGVDVDSTVQAIRADLAGEQELLVRSNRGTRENALEVFDRTFTITLALQFLATIVAFIGILSTLMSLQFERVREIGVLRATGMTRRQLWRLSLLETGLVGATAGLLAMPTGFVLAVILIYIINLRSFGWTLEMLLEPGEFVQAFAVALVAALLAGIYPAWKIGNTPPAIAVRSE
;
A
#
# COMPACT_ATOMS: atom_id res chain seq x y z
N THR A 1 22.41 -17.66 1.68
CA THR A 1 21.59 -17.30 2.86
C THR A 1 22.53 -16.74 3.89
N VAL A 2 22.70 -15.41 3.90
CA VAL A 2 23.63 -14.75 4.84
C VAL A 2 22.78 -14.26 6.00
N ASP A 3 22.88 -14.99 7.11
CA ASP A 3 22.26 -14.69 8.40
C ASP A 3 23.13 -13.64 9.11
N PHE A 4 22.56 -12.47 9.40
CA PHE A 4 23.25 -11.34 10.00
C PHE A 4 22.78 -11.07 11.44
N ASP A 5 22.33 -12.09 12.16
CA ASP A 5 22.07 -11.97 13.60
C ASP A 5 23.07 -12.82 14.40
N VAL A 6 24.16 -12.20 14.84
CA VAL A 6 25.11 -12.83 15.78
C VAL A 6 25.34 -11.91 16.97
N ARG A 7 24.28 -11.65 17.73
CA ARG A 7 24.45 -11.75 19.18
C ARG A 7 24.20 -13.21 19.52
N SER A 8 25.27 -13.97 19.67
CA SER A 8 25.19 -15.36 20.14
C SER A 8 24.48 -15.36 21.50
N VAL A 9 23.23 -15.80 21.52
CA VAL A 9 22.46 -15.99 22.76
C VAL A 9 22.72 -17.40 23.25
N VAL A 10 23.15 -17.53 24.50
CA VAL A 10 23.27 -18.81 25.19
C VAL A 10 22.16 -18.88 26.22
N PHE A 11 21.33 -19.91 26.13
CA PHE A 11 20.33 -20.21 27.15
C PHE A 11 20.96 -21.16 28.16
N MET A 12 20.86 -20.82 29.44
CA MET A 12 21.35 -21.62 30.55
C MET A 12 20.25 -21.69 31.62
N ASP A 13 20.13 -22.84 32.27
CA ASP A 13 19.24 -23.00 33.41
C ASP A 13 19.72 -22.14 34.59
N ASP A 14 18.80 -21.47 35.29
CA ASP A 14 19.11 -20.56 36.41
C ASP A 14 19.84 -21.28 37.56
N ALA A 15 19.51 -22.54 37.83
CA ALA A 15 20.19 -23.31 38.87
C ALA A 15 21.65 -23.58 38.52
N VAL A 16 21.94 -23.84 37.23
CA VAL A 16 23.30 -23.98 36.73
C VAL A 16 24.03 -22.64 36.77
N TYR A 17 23.37 -21.55 36.36
CA TYR A 17 23.98 -20.22 36.38
C TYR A 17 24.43 -19.82 37.79
N ARG A 18 23.56 -19.96 38.80
CA ARG A 18 23.88 -19.60 40.19
C ARG A 18 24.95 -20.47 40.84
N GLN A 19 25.17 -21.69 40.35
CA GLN A 19 26.23 -22.55 40.87
C GLN A 19 27.63 -22.03 40.48
N TRP A 20 27.75 -21.43 39.30
CA TRP A 20 29.03 -21.01 38.72
C TRP A 20 29.25 -19.50 38.78
N TYR A 21 28.19 -18.71 38.96
CA TYR A 21 28.22 -17.26 39.00
C TYR A 21 27.59 -16.76 40.31
N ASP A 22 28.36 -15.99 41.07
CA ASP A 22 27.94 -15.39 42.36
C ASP A 22 27.15 -14.10 42.13
N ASP A 23 26.08 -14.20 41.32
CA ASP A 23 25.16 -13.11 41.02
C ASP A 23 23.76 -13.42 41.56
N PRO A 24 23.35 -12.80 42.69
CA PRO A 24 22.03 -13.03 43.28
C PRO A 24 20.93 -12.19 42.62
N LEU A 25 21.26 -11.31 41.65
CA LEU A 25 20.33 -10.34 41.10
C LEU A 25 19.63 -10.89 39.85
N ILE A 26 18.31 -10.78 39.81
CA ILE A 26 17.52 -11.06 38.61
C ILE A 26 17.24 -9.75 37.90
N SER A 27 17.75 -9.62 36.67
CA SER A 27 17.57 -8.40 35.86
C SER A 27 16.18 -8.29 35.24
N ALA A 28 15.53 -9.42 34.93
CA ALA A 28 14.19 -9.44 34.32
C ALA A 28 13.47 -10.75 34.59
N ILE A 29 12.15 -10.67 34.81
CA ILE A 29 11.27 -11.83 34.94
C ILE A 29 10.16 -11.70 33.89
N ALA A 30 9.96 -12.75 33.09
CA ALA A 30 8.85 -12.83 32.17
C ALA A 30 7.64 -13.47 32.87
N LEU A 31 6.54 -12.73 32.96
CA LEU A 31 5.27 -13.22 33.49
C LEU A 31 4.30 -13.50 32.35
N PHE A 32 3.75 -14.72 32.34
CA PHE A 32 2.74 -15.13 31.37
C PHE A 32 1.38 -15.17 32.04
N VAL A 33 0.44 -14.40 31.50
CA VAL A 33 -0.94 -14.33 32.03
C VAL A 33 -1.83 -15.29 31.23
N ALA A 34 -2.81 -15.90 31.89
CA ALA A 34 -3.78 -16.79 31.25
C ALA A 34 -4.60 -16.06 30.15
N PRO A 35 -5.10 -16.79 29.13
CA PRO A 35 -5.92 -16.19 28.07
C PRO A 35 -7.17 -15.51 28.64
N GLY A 36 -7.45 -14.27 28.21
CA GLY A 36 -8.66 -13.52 28.58
C GLY A 36 -8.53 -12.58 29.78
N VAL A 37 -7.38 -12.55 30.45
CA VAL A 37 -7.09 -11.57 31.51
C VAL A 37 -6.58 -10.26 30.90
N ASP A 38 -7.07 -9.14 31.41
CA ASP A 38 -6.58 -7.83 31.01
C ASP A 38 -5.17 -7.58 31.59
N VAL A 39 -4.21 -7.35 30.68
CA VAL A 39 -2.79 -7.25 31.01
C VAL A 39 -2.51 -5.92 31.71
N ASP A 40 -3.21 -4.85 31.36
CA ASP A 40 -2.92 -3.52 31.89
C ASP A 40 -3.40 -3.36 33.34
N SER A 41 -4.59 -3.87 33.67
CA SER A 41 -5.03 -3.97 35.06
C SER A 41 -4.11 -4.86 35.90
N THR A 42 -3.62 -5.98 35.34
CA THR A 42 -2.66 -6.85 36.04
C THR A 42 -1.32 -6.14 36.30
N VAL A 43 -0.79 -5.40 35.33
CA VAL A 43 0.43 -4.61 35.49
C VAL A 43 0.25 -3.50 36.53
N GLN A 44 -0.91 -2.82 36.54
CA GLN A 44 -1.22 -1.82 37.55
C GLN A 44 -1.33 -2.43 38.95
N ALA A 45 -1.98 -3.59 39.10
CA ALA A 45 -2.08 -4.31 40.36
C ALA A 45 -0.70 -4.71 40.89
N ILE A 46 0.15 -5.29 40.05
CA ILE A 46 1.52 -5.67 40.41
C ILE A 46 2.36 -4.44 40.80
N ARG A 47 2.22 -3.33 40.05
CA ARG A 47 2.92 -2.09 40.36
C ARG A 47 2.47 -1.51 41.70
N ALA A 48 1.17 -1.57 42.00
CA ALA A 48 0.62 -1.07 43.26
C ALA A 48 1.05 -1.92 44.46
N ASP A 49 1.08 -3.26 44.29
CA ASP A 49 1.47 -4.20 45.35
C ASP A 49 2.97 -4.13 45.68
N LEU A 50 3.79 -3.83 44.67
CA LEU A 50 5.25 -3.68 44.81
C LEU A 50 5.70 -2.22 44.99
N ALA A 51 4.75 -1.28 45.10
CA ALA A 51 5.05 0.14 45.33
C ALA A 51 5.58 0.33 46.76
N GLY A 52 6.91 0.32 46.92
CA GLY A 52 7.57 0.64 48.20
C GLY A 52 8.79 -0.22 48.52
N GLU A 53 8.93 -1.39 47.88
CA GLU A 53 10.08 -2.28 48.15
C GLU A 53 11.22 -2.08 47.14
N GLN A 54 10.92 -1.89 45.86
CA GLN A 54 11.92 -1.67 44.79
C GLN A 54 11.35 -0.82 43.64
N GLU A 55 12.19 -0.02 42.96
CA GLU A 55 11.84 0.62 41.68
C GLU A 55 11.78 -0.44 40.56
N LEU A 56 10.68 -1.20 40.52
CA LEU A 56 10.45 -2.20 39.48
C LEU A 56 9.83 -1.55 38.24
N LEU A 57 10.57 -1.59 37.13
CA LEU A 57 10.07 -1.21 35.81
C LEU A 57 9.21 -2.32 35.22
N VAL A 58 7.97 -2.45 35.70
CA VAL A 58 6.99 -3.35 35.11
C VAL A 58 6.52 -2.77 33.78
N ARG A 59 6.90 -3.42 32.67
CA ARG A 59 6.48 -3.07 31.31
C ARG A 59 5.65 -4.21 30.72
N SER A 60 4.43 -3.89 30.31
CA SER A 60 3.59 -4.76 29.48
C SER A 60 4.24 -4.89 28.10
N ASN A 61 4.40 -6.13 27.61
CA ASN A 61 4.86 -6.38 26.23
C ASN A 61 3.87 -5.83 25.18
N ARG A 62 2.62 -5.58 25.58
CA ARG A 62 1.58 -4.95 24.75
C ARG A 62 1.87 -3.47 24.51
N GLY A 63 2.26 -2.73 25.56
CA GLY A 63 2.57 -1.30 25.45
C GLY A 63 3.84 -0.99 24.62
N THR A 64 4.82 -1.90 24.60
CA THR A 64 6.01 -1.76 23.72
C THR A 64 5.66 -2.07 22.26
N ARG A 65 4.74 -3.01 22.02
CA ARG A 65 4.26 -3.36 20.67
C ARG A 65 3.39 -2.25 20.07
N GLU A 66 2.53 -1.61 20.87
CA GLU A 66 1.68 -0.51 20.41
C GLU A 66 2.48 0.76 20.07
N ASN A 67 3.45 1.16 20.91
CA ASN A 67 4.32 2.31 20.60
C ASN A 67 5.22 2.07 19.38
N ALA A 68 5.71 0.83 19.19
CA ALA A 68 6.45 0.47 17.98
C ALA A 68 5.54 0.57 16.74
N LEU A 69 4.31 0.04 16.82
CA LEU A 69 3.33 0.10 15.72
C LEU A 69 2.90 1.54 15.38
N GLU A 70 2.80 2.45 16.36
CA GLU A 70 2.42 3.85 16.10
C GLU A 70 3.46 4.61 15.26
N VAL A 71 4.76 4.35 15.50
CA VAL A 71 5.85 4.92 14.69
C VAL A 71 5.86 4.34 13.27
N PHE A 72 5.53 3.05 13.13
CA PHE A 72 5.32 2.43 11.82
C PHE A 72 4.10 3.04 11.10
N ASP A 73 2.95 3.18 11.76
CA ASP A 73 1.72 3.73 11.17
C ASP A 73 1.90 5.16 10.65
N ARG A 74 2.64 6.02 11.37
CA ARG A 74 2.95 7.36 10.87
C ARG A 74 3.80 7.34 9.60
N THR A 75 4.78 6.45 9.52
CA THR A 75 5.66 6.32 8.35
C THR A 75 4.91 5.73 7.15
N PHE A 76 4.00 4.77 7.39
CA PHE A 76 3.09 4.24 6.37
C PHE A 76 2.08 5.28 5.89
N THR A 77 1.59 6.16 6.77
CA THR A 77 0.65 7.23 6.39
C THR A 77 1.25 8.20 5.37
N ILE A 78 2.53 8.55 5.51
CA ILE A 78 3.22 9.43 4.53
C ILE A 78 3.30 8.74 3.17
N THR A 79 3.67 7.46 3.14
CA THR A 79 3.73 6.67 1.91
C THR A 79 2.36 6.58 1.24
N LEU A 80 1.29 6.38 2.01
CA LEU A 80 -0.08 6.36 1.49
C LEU A 80 -0.48 7.72 0.90
N ALA A 81 -0.11 8.82 1.54
CA ALA A 81 -0.36 10.16 1.00
C ALA A 81 0.38 10.40 -0.32
N LEU A 82 1.66 10.00 -0.41
CA LEU A 82 2.46 10.09 -1.64
C LEU A 82 1.91 9.19 -2.75
N GLN A 83 1.47 7.98 -2.40
CA GLN A 83 0.83 7.05 -3.33
C GLN A 83 -0.45 7.66 -3.91
N PHE A 84 -1.30 8.22 -3.05
CA PHE A 84 -2.53 8.90 -3.48
C PHE A 84 -2.24 10.09 -4.41
N LEU A 85 -1.24 10.92 -4.07
CA LEU A 85 -0.79 12.02 -4.92
C LEU A 85 -0.30 11.50 -6.28
N ALA A 86 0.53 10.46 -6.30
CA ALA A 86 1.02 9.84 -7.53
C ALA A 86 -0.13 9.31 -8.38
N THR A 87 -1.15 8.70 -7.77
CA THR A 87 -2.37 8.25 -8.47
C THR A 87 -3.12 9.42 -9.10
N ILE A 88 -3.26 10.55 -8.41
CA ILE A 88 -3.89 11.75 -8.97
C ILE A 88 -3.10 12.27 -10.18
N VAL A 89 -1.78 12.37 -10.07
CA VAL A 89 -0.92 12.84 -11.17
C VAL A 89 -1.03 11.91 -12.38
N ALA A 90 -1.00 10.59 -12.15
CA ALA A 90 -1.18 9.60 -13.21
C ALA A 90 -2.56 9.72 -13.87
N PHE A 91 -3.63 9.90 -13.07
CA PHE A 91 -4.99 10.08 -13.57
C PHE A 91 -5.11 11.32 -14.47
N ILE A 92 -4.55 12.47 -14.05
CA ILE A 92 -4.55 13.70 -14.84
C ILE A 92 -3.77 13.49 -16.15
N GLY A 93 -2.63 12.79 -16.09
CA GLY A 93 -1.86 12.43 -17.29
C GLY A 93 -2.69 11.63 -18.29
N ILE A 94 -3.34 10.55 -17.84
CA ILE A 94 -4.22 9.72 -18.67
C ILE A 94 -5.36 10.56 -19.27
N LEU A 95 -6.04 11.37 -18.43
CA LEU A 95 -7.11 12.25 -18.89
C LEU A 95 -6.63 13.21 -19.98
N SER A 96 -5.46 13.82 -19.81
CA SER A 96 -4.87 14.74 -20.78
C SER A 96 -4.55 14.04 -22.10
N THR A 97 -3.97 12.83 -22.04
CA THR A 97 -3.67 12.03 -23.23
C THR A 97 -4.95 11.62 -23.96
N LEU A 98 -5.96 11.12 -23.24
CA LEU A 98 -7.24 10.73 -23.83
C LEU A 98 -7.97 11.92 -24.46
N MET A 99 -7.92 13.09 -23.82
CA MET A 99 -8.45 14.34 -24.38
C MET A 99 -7.72 14.71 -25.68
N SER A 100 -6.39 14.63 -25.70
CA SER A 100 -5.58 14.92 -26.89
C SER A 100 -5.94 13.98 -28.05
N LEU A 101 -5.97 12.66 -27.80
CA LEU A 101 -6.37 11.65 -28.79
C LEU A 101 -7.78 11.90 -29.33
N GLN A 102 -8.68 12.35 -28.47
CA GLN A 102 -10.05 12.65 -28.87
C GLN A 102 -10.16 13.87 -29.77
N PHE A 103 -9.33 14.90 -29.57
CA PHE A 103 -9.27 16.05 -30.48
C PHE A 103 -8.79 15.66 -31.87
N GLU A 104 -7.80 14.76 -31.96
CA GLU A 104 -7.30 14.26 -33.24
C GLU A 104 -8.37 13.46 -34.01
N ARG A 105 -9.24 12.74 -33.29
CA ARG A 105 -10.29 11.88 -33.88
C ARG A 105 -11.63 12.55 -34.12
N VAL A 106 -11.76 13.87 -33.92
CA VAL A 106 -13.03 14.60 -34.13
C VAL A 106 -13.59 14.39 -35.54
N ARG A 107 -12.72 14.36 -36.56
CA ARG A 107 -13.13 14.16 -37.96
C ARG A 107 -13.71 12.76 -38.19
N GLU A 108 -13.08 11.72 -37.67
CA GLU A 108 -13.54 10.34 -37.76
C GLU A 108 -14.93 10.18 -37.12
N ILE A 109 -15.10 10.79 -35.94
CA ILE A 109 -16.36 10.77 -35.20
C ILE A 109 -17.46 11.54 -35.96
N GLY A 110 -17.10 12.63 -36.65
CA GLY A 110 -18.00 13.36 -37.55
C GLY A 110 -18.51 12.48 -38.69
N VAL A 111 -17.62 11.70 -39.32
CA VAL A 111 -17.98 10.75 -40.38
C VAL A 111 -18.89 9.64 -39.83
N LEU A 112 -18.57 9.05 -38.68
CA LEU A 112 -19.40 8.03 -38.03
C LEU A 112 -20.80 8.54 -37.69
N ARG A 113 -20.93 9.80 -37.26
CA ARG A 113 -22.24 10.42 -37.01
C ARG A 113 -23.00 10.71 -38.30
N ALA A 114 -22.31 11.05 -39.39
CA ALA A 114 -22.93 11.26 -40.70
C ALA A 114 -23.46 9.95 -41.31
N THR A 115 -22.84 8.80 -40.99
CA THR A 115 -23.32 7.47 -41.39
C THR A 115 -24.42 6.91 -40.50
N GLY A 116 -24.91 7.68 -39.52
CA GLY A 116 -26.07 7.33 -38.70
C GLY A 116 -25.76 6.73 -37.32
N MET A 117 -24.49 6.74 -36.89
CA MET A 117 -24.12 6.22 -35.57
C MET A 117 -24.70 7.08 -34.44
N THR A 118 -25.36 6.41 -33.49
CA THR A 118 -26.03 7.07 -32.36
C THR A 118 -25.03 7.51 -31.28
N ARG A 119 -25.38 8.54 -30.49
CA ARG A 119 -24.54 9.03 -29.37
C ARG A 119 -24.18 7.91 -28.37
N ARG A 120 -25.08 6.96 -28.14
CA ARG A 120 -24.87 5.81 -27.24
C ARG A 120 -23.83 4.83 -27.79
N GLN A 121 -23.82 4.58 -29.10
CA GLN A 121 -22.82 3.71 -29.74
C GLN A 121 -21.44 4.34 -29.67
N LEU A 122 -21.33 5.65 -29.88
CA LEU A 122 -20.09 6.40 -29.76
C LEU A 122 -19.51 6.34 -28.34
N TRP A 123 -20.38 6.52 -27.35
CA TRP A 123 -20.02 6.39 -25.95
C TRP A 123 -19.48 5.01 -25.58
N ARG A 124 -20.16 3.95 -26.05
CA ARG A 124 -19.71 2.57 -25.82
C ARG A 124 -18.38 2.28 -26.48
N LEU A 125 -18.17 2.78 -27.69
CA LEU A 125 -16.90 2.63 -28.39
C LEU A 125 -15.76 3.30 -27.63
N SER A 126 -15.96 4.54 -27.17
CA SER A 126 -14.95 5.29 -26.41
C SER A 126 -14.64 4.63 -25.05
N LEU A 127 -15.66 4.11 -24.36
CA LEU A 127 -15.48 3.33 -23.12
C LEU A 127 -14.72 2.02 -23.37
N LEU A 128 -15.00 1.32 -24.46
CA LEU A 128 -14.28 0.10 -24.84
C LEU A 128 -12.81 0.39 -25.15
N GLU A 129 -12.54 1.43 -25.93
CA GLU A 129 -11.16 1.85 -26.24
C GLU A 129 -10.40 2.21 -24.97
N THR A 130 -11.00 3.05 -24.11
CA THR A 130 -10.37 3.45 -22.84
C THR A 130 -10.18 2.26 -21.91
N GLY A 131 -11.16 1.35 -21.84
CA GLY A 131 -11.07 0.12 -21.05
C GLY A 131 -9.96 -0.80 -21.54
N LEU A 132 -9.79 -0.95 -22.85
CA LEU A 132 -8.69 -1.74 -23.42
C LEU A 132 -7.32 -1.13 -23.13
N VAL A 133 -7.18 0.19 -23.29
CA VAL A 133 -5.93 0.90 -22.94
C VAL A 133 -5.64 0.80 -21.44
N GLY A 134 -6.67 0.92 -20.59
CA GLY A 134 -6.54 0.75 -19.15
C GLY A 134 -6.15 -0.67 -18.75
N ALA A 135 -6.74 -1.68 -19.39
CA ALA A 135 -6.44 -3.08 -19.15
C ALA A 135 -5.01 -3.45 -19.57
N THR A 136 -4.55 -2.99 -20.73
CA THR A 136 -3.16 -3.24 -21.17
C THR A 136 -2.16 -2.53 -20.28
N ALA A 137 -2.44 -1.28 -19.88
CA ALA A 137 -1.61 -0.55 -18.93
C ALA A 137 -1.54 -1.26 -17.56
N GLY A 138 -2.68 -1.72 -17.02
CA GLY A 138 -2.73 -2.48 -15.77
C GLY A 138 -1.97 -3.80 -15.85
N LEU A 139 -2.06 -4.50 -16.98
CA LEU A 139 -1.33 -5.75 -17.20
C LEU A 139 0.17 -5.54 -17.27
N LEU A 140 0.64 -4.44 -17.86
CA LEU A 140 2.05 -4.05 -17.89
C LEU A 140 2.54 -3.52 -16.53
N ALA A 141 1.67 -2.86 -15.77
CA ALA A 141 2.01 -2.33 -14.46
C ALA A 141 2.32 -3.42 -13.44
N MET A 142 1.64 -4.59 -13.49
CA MET A 142 1.89 -5.70 -12.57
C MET A 142 3.34 -6.20 -12.54
N PRO A 143 3.94 -6.66 -13.66
CA PRO A 143 5.32 -7.13 -13.66
C PRO A 143 6.31 -6.00 -13.32
N THR A 144 6.08 -4.78 -13.81
CA THR A 144 6.94 -3.64 -13.49
C THR A 144 6.89 -3.29 -12.00
N GLY A 145 5.71 -3.27 -11.40
CA GLY A 145 5.51 -3.03 -9.97
C GLY A 145 6.12 -4.14 -9.12
N PHE A 146 5.99 -5.40 -9.54
CA PHE A 146 6.62 -6.54 -8.88
C PHE A 146 8.16 -6.41 -8.89
N VAL A 147 8.76 -6.12 -10.05
CA VAL A 147 10.21 -5.91 -10.16
C VAL A 147 10.66 -4.75 -9.27
N LEU A 148 9.90 -3.66 -9.25
CA LEU A 148 10.19 -2.51 -8.40
C LEU A 148 10.11 -2.88 -6.91
N ALA A 149 9.10 -3.64 -6.49
CA ALA A 149 8.95 -4.13 -5.11
C ALA A 149 10.13 -5.02 -4.69
N VAL A 150 10.58 -5.93 -5.58
CA VAL A 150 11.77 -6.76 -5.33
C VAL A 150 13.01 -5.89 -5.14
N ILE A 151 13.23 -4.88 -5.98
CA ILE A 151 14.36 -3.96 -5.85
C ILE A 151 14.28 -3.20 -4.51
N LEU A 152 13.11 -2.69 -4.15
CA LEU A 152 12.93 -1.95 -2.90
C LEU A 152 13.23 -2.84 -1.68
N ILE A 153 12.67 -4.05 -1.63
CA ILE A 153 12.80 -4.93 -0.45
C ILE A 153 14.21 -5.52 -0.34
N TYR A 154 14.77 -6.03 -1.44
CA TYR A 154 16.03 -6.80 -1.38
C TYR A 154 17.27 -5.96 -1.64
N ILE A 155 17.16 -4.78 -2.26
CA ILE A 155 18.31 -3.93 -2.58
C ILE A 155 18.31 -2.66 -1.75
N ILE A 156 17.18 -1.93 -1.70
CA ILE A 156 17.12 -0.63 -1.03
C ILE A 156 17.00 -0.82 0.48
N ASN A 157 16.01 -1.55 0.98
CA ASN A 157 15.82 -1.75 2.42
C ASN A 157 17.02 -2.39 3.10
N LEU A 158 17.62 -3.40 2.46
CA LEU A 158 18.82 -4.04 2.99
C LEU A 158 20.00 -3.07 3.10
N ARG A 159 20.18 -2.15 2.15
CA ARG A 159 21.27 -1.16 2.18
C ARG A 159 20.98 0.04 3.08
N SER A 160 19.72 0.46 3.18
CA SER A 160 19.33 1.64 3.96
C SER A 160 19.09 1.34 5.42
N PHE A 161 18.55 0.16 5.75
CA PHE A 161 18.10 -0.17 7.09
C PHE A 161 18.71 -1.46 7.67
N GLY A 162 19.32 -2.31 6.85
CA GLY A 162 19.98 -3.54 7.32
C GLY A 162 19.04 -4.71 7.63
N TRP A 163 17.74 -4.56 7.42
CA TRP A 163 16.72 -5.60 7.58
C TRP A 163 15.87 -5.75 6.32
N THR A 164 15.31 -6.93 6.10
CA THR A 164 14.38 -7.24 5.00
C THR A 164 12.97 -7.44 5.52
N LEU A 165 11.99 -7.22 4.64
CA LEU A 165 10.59 -7.56 4.88
C LEU A 165 10.29 -8.89 4.19
N GLU A 166 9.49 -9.74 4.84
CA GLU A 166 8.95 -10.92 4.17
C GLU A 166 7.93 -10.49 3.11
N MET A 167 8.17 -10.89 1.87
CA MET A 167 7.30 -10.55 0.74
C MET A 167 6.17 -11.58 0.66
N LEU A 168 4.99 -11.20 1.16
CA LEU A 168 3.77 -11.98 1.03
C LEU A 168 3.08 -11.61 -0.29
N LEU A 169 3.09 -12.53 -1.25
CA LEU A 169 2.44 -12.36 -2.54
C LEU A 169 1.04 -12.97 -2.49
N GLU A 170 0.08 -12.21 -2.01
CA GLU A 170 -1.33 -12.61 -2.09
C GLU A 170 -1.90 -12.28 -3.47
N PRO A 171 -2.46 -13.26 -4.21
CA PRO A 171 -3.07 -13.02 -5.52
C PRO A 171 -4.19 -11.97 -5.48
N GLY A 172 -4.86 -11.82 -4.32
CA GLY A 172 -5.92 -10.84 -4.12
C GLY A 172 -5.46 -9.39 -4.32
N GLU A 173 -4.25 -9.06 -3.87
CA GLU A 173 -3.67 -7.72 -3.99
C GLU A 173 -3.41 -7.34 -5.45
N PHE A 174 -2.95 -8.29 -6.26
CA PHE A 174 -2.76 -8.07 -7.70
C PHE A 174 -4.08 -7.84 -8.43
N VAL A 175 -5.11 -8.61 -8.09
CA VAL A 175 -6.47 -8.43 -8.65
C VAL A 175 -7.05 -7.08 -8.24
N GLN A 176 -6.87 -6.68 -6.98
CA GLN A 176 -7.33 -5.39 -6.48
C GLN A 176 -6.58 -4.24 -7.17
N ALA A 177 -5.26 -4.31 -7.29
CA ALA A 177 -4.46 -3.31 -8.00
C ALA A 177 -4.89 -3.17 -9.47
N PHE A 178 -5.13 -4.30 -10.15
CA PHE A 178 -5.65 -4.29 -11.52
C PHE A 178 -7.04 -3.65 -11.61
N ALA A 179 -7.94 -4.00 -10.69
CA ALA A 179 -9.28 -3.45 -10.66
C ALA A 179 -9.25 -1.93 -10.42
N VAL A 180 -8.40 -1.45 -9.50
CA VAL A 180 -8.21 -0.02 -9.24
C VAL A 180 -7.67 0.69 -10.49
N ALA A 181 -6.66 0.13 -11.16
CA ALA A 181 -6.11 0.70 -12.39
C ALA A 181 -7.18 0.78 -13.51
N LEU A 182 -7.96 -0.29 -13.69
CA LEU A 182 -9.02 -0.34 -14.68
C LEU A 182 -10.13 0.67 -14.38
N VAL A 183 -10.58 0.75 -13.13
CA VAL A 183 -11.59 1.73 -12.70
C VAL A 183 -11.08 3.15 -12.89
N ALA A 184 -9.83 3.45 -12.51
CA ALA A 184 -9.23 4.77 -12.70
C ALA A 184 -9.17 5.17 -14.18
N ALA A 185 -8.75 4.25 -15.06
CA ALA A 185 -8.72 4.48 -16.50
C ALA A 185 -10.13 4.73 -17.07
N LEU A 186 -11.12 3.93 -16.67
CA LEU A 186 -12.51 4.12 -17.09
C LEU A 186 -13.06 5.47 -16.62
N LEU A 187 -12.83 5.84 -15.35
CA LEU A 187 -13.23 7.14 -14.81
C LEU A 187 -12.59 8.30 -15.58
N ALA A 188 -11.32 8.17 -15.97
CA ALA A 188 -10.64 9.18 -16.81
C ALA A 188 -11.28 9.29 -18.20
N GLY A 189 -11.78 8.18 -18.76
CA GLY A 189 -12.45 8.14 -20.07
C GLY A 189 -13.89 8.65 -20.10
N ILE A 190 -14.60 8.62 -18.97
CA ILE A 190 -16.01 9.06 -18.88
C ILE A 190 -16.15 10.53 -19.25
N TYR A 191 -15.31 11.41 -18.70
CA TYR A 191 -15.36 12.85 -18.96
C TYR A 191 -15.21 13.20 -20.46
N PRO A 192 -14.16 12.74 -21.16
CA PRO A 192 -13.99 13.06 -22.57
C PRO A 192 -15.05 12.38 -23.45
N ALA A 193 -15.47 11.15 -23.14
CA ALA A 193 -16.59 10.48 -23.84
C ALA A 193 -17.90 11.30 -23.74
N TRP A 194 -18.19 11.87 -22.56
CA TRP A 194 -19.33 12.77 -22.38
C TRP A 194 -19.23 14.03 -23.22
N LYS A 195 -18.05 14.64 -23.21
CA LYS A 195 -17.78 15.88 -23.95
C LYS A 195 -18.06 15.70 -25.44
N ILE A 196 -17.59 14.63 -26.07
CA ILE A 196 -17.84 14.36 -27.49
C ILE A 196 -19.33 14.10 -27.78
N GLY A 197 -20.01 13.33 -26.93
CA GLY A 197 -21.44 13.03 -27.11
C GLY A 197 -22.32 14.28 -27.15
N ASN A 198 -21.86 15.37 -26.54
CA ASN A 198 -22.56 16.66 -26.49
C ASN A 198 -22.03 17.71 -27.47
N THR A 199 -20.88 17.51 -28.14
CA THR A 199 -20.40 18.46 -29.14
C THR A 199 -21.35 18.46 -30.36
N PRO A 200 -21.93 19.63 -30.73
CA PRO A 200 -22.78 19.73 -31.91
C PRO A 200 -21.96 19.47 -33.19
N PRO A 201 -22.45 18.62 -34.13
CA PRO A 201 -21.74 18.29 -35.36
C PRO A 201 -21.48 19.52 -36.26
N ALA A 202 -22.25 20.59 -36.09
CA ALA A 202 -22.11 21.84 -36.81
C ALA A 202 -20.82 22.62 -36.48
N ILE A 203 -20.19 22.37 -35.31
CA ILE A 203 -18.92 23.03 -34.96
C ILE A 203 -17.71 22.31 -35.60
N ALA A 204 -17.81 20.99 -35.81
CA ALA A 204 -16.73 20.19 -36.38
C ALA A 204 -16.46 20.43 -37.88
N VAL A 205 -17.42 21.05 -38.59
CA VAL A 205 -17.29 21.39 -40.02
C VAL A 205 -17.04 22.90 -40.22
N ARG A 206 -17.19 23.72 -39.16
CA ARG A 206 -17.13 25.18 -39.25
C ARG A 206 -15.84 25.80 -38.68
N SER A 207 -14.93 25.00 -38.14
CA SER A 207 -13.55 25.44 -37.87
C SER A 207 -12.71 25.29 -39.15
N GLU A 208 -13.06 26.08 -40.15
CA GLU A 208 -12.12 26.60 -41.16
C GLU A 208 -11.78 28.04 -40.77
#